data_AF-D9S0N9-F1
#
_entry.id   AF-D9S0N9-F1
#
_cell.length_a   1.000
_cell.length_b   1.000
_cell.length_c   1.000
_cell.angle_alpha   90.00
_cell.angle_beta   90.00
_cell.angle_gamma   90.00
#
_symmetry.space_group_name_H-M   'P 1'
#
loop_
_entity.id
_entity.type
_entity.pdbx_description
1 polymer ?
#
loop_
_entity_poly.entity_id
_entity_poly.type
_entity_poly.pdbx_seq_one_letter_code
_entity_poly.pdbx_strand_id
1 'polypeptide(L)'
;MNWAWLRFIGNILTNEAVMEPLIAAVIGYGISVYNKNRRYRIIMDLTADIVDYIEEHYKEWGLKGSAKMDKFIEIFNNEFKKHLGRKPKKEELETAMIRAEALVQRARRDSHTRK
;
A
#
# COMPACT_ATOMS: atom_id res chain seq x y z
N MET A 1 -0.58 14.34 -25.84
CA MET A 1 0.62 14.32 -24.99
C MET A 1 1.70 15.11 -25.72
N ASN A 2 2.25 16.18 -25.13
CA ASN A 2 3.24 17.01 -25.81
C ASN A 2 4.57 16.25 -25.94
N TRP A 3 5.16 16.21 -27.13
CA TRP A 3 6.41 15.48 -27.40
C TRP A 3 7.61 16.06 -26.64
N ALA A 4 7.56 17.36 -26.34
CA ALA A 4 8.52 18.01 -25.46
C ALA A 4 8.46 17.48 -24.02
N TRP A 5 7.26 17.14 -23.53
CA TRP A 5 7.06 16.56 -22.20
C TRP A 5 7.62 15.14 -22.10
N LEU A 6 7.46 14.33 -23.14
CA LEU A 6 8.02 12.97 -23.21
C LEU A 6 9.55 12.96 -23.25
N ARG A 7 10.16 13.87 -24.01
CA ARG A 7 11.63 14.04 -24.01
C ARG A 7 12.15 14.55 -22.68
N PHE A 8 11.42 15.45 -22.02
CA PHE A 8 11.78 15.95 -20.70
C PHE A 8 11.77 14.84 -19.64
N ILE A 9 10.70 14.05 -19.58
CA ILE A 9 10.60 12.90 -18.67
C ILE A 9 11.67 11.85 -19.01
N GLY A 10 11.87 11.55 -20.30
CA GLY A 10 12.91 10.62 -20.76
C GLY A 10 14.31 11.03 -20.31
N ASN A 11 14.67 12.30 -20.49
CA ASN A 11 15.97 12.85 -20.08
C ASN A 11 16.16 12.90 -18.56
N ILE A 12 15.08 13.11 -17.79
CA ILE A 12 15.14 13.07 -16.32
C ILE A 12 15.36 11.63 -15.83
N LEU A 13 14.65 10.66 -16.40
CA LEU A 13 14.71 9.26 -15.99
C LEU A 13 16.00 8.55 -16.42
N THR A 14 16.70 9.06 -17.44
CA THR A 14 17.97 8.49 -17.93
C THR A 14 19.21 9.22 -17.43
N ASN A 15 19.05 10.37 -16.76
CA ASN A 15 20.18 11.10 -16.17
C ASN A 15 20.40 10.64 -14.72
N GLU A 16 21.48 9.91 -14.50
CA GLU A 16 21.87 9.32 -13.22
C GLU A 16 22.02 10.36 -12.10
N ALA A 17 22.54 11.55 -12.43
CA ALA A 17 22.72 12.67 -11.50
C ALA A 17 21.41 13.33 -11.06
N VAL A 18 20.29 13.04 -11.74
CA VAL A 18 18.96 13.55 -11.41
C VAL A 18 18.08 12.44 -10.83
N MET A 19 18.25 11.20 -11.31
CA MET A 19 17.55 10.00 -10.84
C MET A 19 17.81 9.71 -9.37
N GLU A 20 19.07 9.63 -8.93
CA GLU A 20 19.39 9.34 -7.54
C GLU A 20 18.80 10.36 -6.55
N PRO A 21 18.95 11.69 -6.73
CA PRO A 21 18.33 12.66 -5.83
C PRO A 21 16.79 12.67 -5.93
N LEU A 22 16.20 12.35 -7.09
CA LEU A 22 14.74 12.17 -7.21
C LEU A 22 14.25 10.97 -6.41
N ILE A 23 14.91 9.82 -6.53
CA ILE A 23 14.59 8.61 -5.78
C ILE A 23 14.73 8.89 -4.29
N ALA A 24 15.83 9.52 -3.87
CA ALA A 24 16.05 9.93 -2.49
C ALA A 24 15.00 10.95 -2.01
N ALA A 25 14.54 11.86 -2.86
CA ALA A 25 13.47 12.80 -2.53
C ALA A 25 12.11 12.11 -2.39
N VAL A 26 11.77 11.14 -3.25
CA VAL A 26 10.53 10.37 -3.15
C VAL A 26 10.55 9.48 -1.90
N ILE A 27 11.66 8.79 -1.64
CA ILE A 27 11.85 7.96 -0.43
C ILE A 27 11.83 8.84 0.82
N GLY A 28 12.58 9.94 0.83
CA GLY A 28 12.68 10.88 1.94
C GLY A 28 11.34 11.58 2.23
N TYR A 29 10.61 11.96 1.20
CA TYR A 29 9.25 12.48 1.33
C TYR A 29 8.29 11.40 1.86
N GLY A 30 8.38 10.17 1.37
CA GLY A 30 7.62 9.03 1.87
C GLY A 30 7.86 8.76 3.36
N ILE A 31 9.11 8.80 3.81
CA ILE A 31 9.52 8.67 5.22
C ILE A 31 9.03 9.86 6.06
N SER A 32 9.16 11.08 5.54
CA SER A 32 8.68 12.31 6.20
C SER A 32 7.16 12.29 6.40
N VAL A 33 6.39 11.90 5.39
CA VAL A 33 4.92 11.76 5.47
C VAL A 33 4.54 10.65 6.44
N TYR A 34 5.26 9.52 6.45
CA TYR A 34 5.07 8.43 7.40
C TYR A 34 5.31 8.86 8.86
N ASN A 35 6.39 9.61 9.10
CA ASN A 35 6.76 10.06 10.45
C ASN A 35 5.87 11.20 10.97
N LYS A 36 5.48 12.16 10.12
CA LYS A 36 4.72 13.35 10.54
C LYS A 36 3.21 13.15 10.57
N ASN A 37 2.65 12.15 9.87
CA ASN A 37 1.20 12.03 9.70
C ASN A 37 0.65 10.78 10.40
N ARG A 38 0.19 10.95 11.65
CA ARG A 38 -0.45 9.89 12.48
C ARG A 38 -1.47 9.06 11.69
N ARG A 39 -2.20 9.72 10.79
CA ARG A 39 -3.19 9.10 9.91
C ARG A 39 -2.60 8.04 8.98
N TYR A 40 -1.45 8.32 8.36
CA TYR A 40 -0.79 7.36 7.47
C TYR A 40 -0.31 6.15 8.25
N ARG A 41 0.24 6.35 9.45
CA ARG A 41 0.65 5.25 10.33
C ARG A 41 -0.51 4.32 10.68
N ILE A 42 -1.65 4.89 11.07
CA ILE A 42 -2.86 4.12 11.34
C ILE A 42 -3.29 3.29 10.13
N ILE A 43 -3.27 3.87 8.92
CA ILE A 43 -3.61 3.11 7.69
C ILE A 43 -2.66 1.93 7.51
N MET A 44 -1.37 2.14 7.74
CA MET A 44 -0.33 1.14 7.57
C MET A 44 -0.47 -0.02 8.53
N ASP A 45 -0.59 0.31 9.82
CA ASP A 45 -0.68 -0.67 10.90
C ASP A 45 -1.95 -1.51 10.72
N LEU A 46 -3.10 -0.85 10.52
CA LEU A 46 -4.37 -1.55 10.25
C LEU A 46 -4.30 -2.44 9.00
N THR A 47 -3.63 -2.00 7.94
CA THR A 47 -3.53 -2.80 6.72
C THR A 47 -2.76 -4.09 6.97
N ALA A 48 -1.62 -4.02 7.67
CA ALA A 48 -0.81 -5.20 7.99
C ALA A 48 -1.59 -6.17 8.89
N ASP A 49 -2.14 -5.67 10.00
CA ASP A 49 -2.87 -6.49 10.98
C ASP A 49 -4.06 -7.22 10.35
N ILE A 50 -4.84 -6.52 9.50
CA ILE A 50 -6.03 -7.10 8.87
C ILE A 50 -5.64 -8.13 7.81
N VAL A 51 -4.58 -7.89 7.03
CA VAL A 51 -4.09 -8.86 6.03
C VAL A 51 -3.63 -10.13 6.72
N ASP A 52 -2.85 -10.02 7.79
CA ASP A 52 -2.38 -11.17 8.54
C ASP A 52 -3.55 -11.96 9.15
N TYR A 53 -4.52 -11.25 9.76
CA TYR A 53 -5.73 -11.88 10.29
C TYR A 53 -6.54 -12.62 9.22
N ILE A 54 -6.71 -12.03 8.03
CA ILE A 54 -7.40 -12.69 6.92
C ILE A 54 -6.59 -13.89 6.40
N GLU A 55 -5.28 -13.76 6.22
CA GLU A 55 -4.44 -14.87 5.73
C GLU A 55 -4.37 -16.04 6.73
N GLU A 56 -4.55 -15.79 8.03
CA GLU A 56 -4.66 -16.83 9.05
C GLU A 56 -6.02 -17.56 8.98
N HIS A 57 -7.12 -16.84 8.79
CA HIS A 57 -8.47 -17.40 8.97
C HIS A 57 -9.25 -17.68 7.66
N TYR A 58 -8.76 -17.24 6.49
CA TYR A 58 -9.55 -17.31 5.24
C TYR A 58 -10.01 -18.73 4.88
N LYS A 59 -9.22 -19.75 5.24
CA LYS A 59 -9.56 -21.16 4.95
C LYS A 59 -10.77 -21.60 5.73
N GLU A 60 -10.84 -21.22 7.01
CA GLU A 60 -11.93 -21.55 7.92
C GLU A 60 -13.22 -20.82 7.51
N TRP A 61 -13.08 -19.58 7.04
CA TRP A 61 -14.20 -18.80 6.51
C TRP A 61 -14.60 -19.17 5.08
N GLY A 62 -13.89 -20.10 4.44
CA GLY A 62 -14.15 -20.49 3.04
C GLY A 62 -13.91 -19.38 2.01
N LEU A 63 -13.17 -18.31 2.36
CA LEU A 63 -12.91 -17.18 1.48
C LEU A 63 -11.87 -17.53 0.42
N LYS A 64 -12.13 -17.17 -0.83
CA LYS A 64 -11.20 -17.36 -1.96
C LYS A 64 -11.18 -16.15 -2.88
N GLY A 65 -10.04 -15.93 -3.52
CA GLY A 65 -9.90 -14.89 -4.56
C GLY A 65 -10.30 -13.50 -4.07
N SER A 66 -11.18 -12.84 -4.82
CA SER A 66 -11.67 -11.48 -4.54
C SER A 66 -12.41 -11.34 -3.20
N ALA A 67 -13.02 -12.41 -2.70
CA ALA A 67 -13.75 -12.39 -1.42
C ALA A 67 -12.85 -12.04 -0.22
N LYS A 68 -11.54 -12.32 -0.32
CA LYS A 68 -10.56 -11.86 0.69
C LYS A 68 -10.43 -10.34 0.71
N MET A 69 -10.43 -9.71 -0.46
CA MET A 69 -10.33 -8.25 -0.58
C MET A 69 -11.62 -7.58 -0.12
N ASP A 70 -12.77 -8.15 -0.44
CA ASP A 70 -14.05 -7.63 0.06
C ASP A 70 -14.09 -7.68 1.59
N LYS A 71 -13.60 -8.77 2.19
CA LYS A 71 -13.48 -8.89 3.64
C LYS A 71 -12.48 -7.91 4.24
N PHE A 72 -11.36 -7.69 3.56
CA PHE A 72 -10.38 -6.67 3.94
C PHE A 72 -11.03 -5.28 3.99
N ILE A 73 -11.76 -4.89 2.94
CA ILE A 73 -12.43 -3.59 2.86
C ILE A 73 -13.46 -3.44 3.99
N GLU A 74 -14.24 -4.48 4.28
CA GLU A 74 -15.21 -4.49 5.37
C GLU A 74 -14.53 -4.22 6.73
N ILE A 75 -13.50 -5.01 7.08
CA ILE A 75 -12.80 -4.90 8.36
C ILE A 75 -12.06 -3.57 8.45
N PHE A 76 -11.37 -3.17 7.37
CA PHE A 76 -10.62 -1.92 7.33
C PHE A 76 -11.51 -0.70 7.55
N ASN A 77 -12.69 -0.65 6.93
CA ASN A 77 -13.65 0.44 7.15
C ASN A 77 -14.07 0.54 8.62
N ASN A 78 -14.29 -0.59 9.28
CA ASN A 78 -14.70 -0.65 10.68
C ASN A 78 -13.58 -0.21 11.62
N GLU A 79 -12.38 -0.76 11.46
CA GLU A 79 -11.23 -0.41 12.30
C GLU A 79 -10.78 1.04 12.07
N PHE A 80 -10.70 1.49 10.82
CA PHE A 80 -10.35 2.87 10.50
C PHE A 80 -11.32 3.86 11.16
N LYS A 81 -12.63 3.55 11.17
CA LYS A 81 -13.64 4.38 11.84
C LYS A 81 -13.45 4.41 13.35
N LYS A 82 -13.07 3.30 13.99
CA LYS A 82 -12.76 3.27 15.43
C LYS A 82 -11.58 4.18 15.77
N HIS A 83 -10.53 4.17 14.94
CA HIS A 83 -9.32 4.97 15.19
C HIS A 83 -9.46 6.46 14.85
N LEU A 84 -10.23 6.82 13.82
CA LEU A 84 -10.29 8.18 13.28
C LEU A 84 -11.67 8.83 13.33
N GLY A 85 -12.68 8.15 13.86
CA GLY A 85 -14.04 8.66 14.06
C GLY A 85 -14.87 8.83 12.77
N ARG A 86 -14.32 8.44 11.61
CA ARG A 86 -14.97 8.58 10.29
C ARG A 86 -14.62 7.41 9.38
N LYS A 87 -15.40 7.22 8.31
CA LYS A 87 -15.02 6.29 7.24
C LYS A 87 -13.77 6.79 6.49
N PRO A 88 -12.95 5.89 5.92
CA PRO A 88 -11.83 6.27 5.07
C PRO A 88 -12.32 7.02 3.83
N LYS A 89 -11.52 7.97 3.36
CA LYS A 89 -11.70 8.58 2.04
C LYS A 89 -11.30 7.57 0.96
N LYS A 90 -11.73 7.81 -0.28
CA LYS A 90 -11.39 6.99 -1.44
C LYS A 90 -9.87 6.75 -1.55
N GLU A 91 -9.07 7.82 -1.49
CA GLU A 91 -7.60 7.75 -1.56
C GLU A 91 -6.96 6.93 -0.42
N GLU A 92 -7.54 7.00 0.78
CA GLU A 92 -7.05 6.28 1.96
C GLU A 92 -7.35 4.79 1.84
N LEU A 93 -8.53 4.45 1.31
CA LEU A 93 -8.93 3.07 1.04
C LEU A 93 -8.10 2.48 -0.11
N GLU A 94 -7.92 3.21 -1.21
CA GLU A 94 -7.07 2.79 -2.34
C GLU A 94 -5.62 2.54 -1.89
N THR A 95 -5.09 3.43 -1.04
CA THR A 95 -3.75 3.24 -0.45
C THR A 95 -3.67 1.95 0.35
N ALA A 96 -4.68 1.66 1.17
CA ALA A 96 -4.73 0.44 1.98
C ALA A 96 -4.81 -0.82 1.10
N MET A 97 -5.66 -0.80 0.06
CA MET A 97 -5.83 -1.93 -0.88
C MET A 97 -4.54 -2.25 -1.65
N ILE A 98 -3.88 -1.23 -2.23
CA ILE A 98 -2.61 -1.41 -2.94
C ILE A 98 -1.56 -2.04 -2.02
N ARG A 99 -1.53 -1.62 -0.75
CA ARG A 99 -0.60 -2.19 0.22
C ARG A 99 -0.96 -3.60 0.64
N ALA A 100 -2.25 -3.91 0.82
CA ALA A 100 -2.69 -5.26 1.11
C ALA A 100 -2.25 -6.23 0.01
N GLU A 101 -2.42 -5.85 -1.26
CA GLU A 101 -1.93 -6.63 -2.39
C GLU A 101 -0.41 -6.83 -2.37
N ALA A 102 0.34 -5.76 -2.09
CA ALA A 102 1.79 -5.82 -2.00
C ALA A 102 2.28 -6.77 -0.90
N LEU A 103 1.62 -6.76 0.27
CA LEU A 103 1.93 -7.66 1.39
C LEU A 103 1.66 -9.12 1.02
N VAL A 104 0.50 -9.41 0.44
CA VAL A 104 0.14 -10.77 -0.03
C VAL A 104 1.13 -11.26 -1.09
N GLN A 105 1.49 -10.41 -2.06
CA GLN A 105 2.47 -10.78 -3.08
C GLN A 105 3.86 -11.04 -2.49
N ARG A 106 4.28 -10.26 -1.49
CA ARG A 106 5.55 -10.49 -0.78
C ARG A 106 5.55 -11.86 -0.09
N ALA A 107 4.51 -12.19 0.67
CA ALA A 107 4.39 -13.48 1.33
C ALA A 107 4.42 -14.66 0.33
N ARG A 108 3.81 -14.49 -0.85
CA ARG A 108 3.88 -15.48 -1.94
C ARG A 108 5.30 -15.64 -2.51
N ARG A 109 6.06 -14.56 -2.65
CA ARG A 109 7.45 -14.63 -3.13
C ARG A 109 8.36 -15.27 -2.09
N ASP A 110 8.20 -14.92 -0.81
CA ASP A 110 8.98 -15.45 0.30
C ASP A 110 8.71 -16.96 0.51
N SER A 111 7.46 -17.40 0.32
CA SER A 111 7.13 -18.84 0.34
C SER A 111 7.64 -19.61 -0.88
N HIS A 112 7.83 -18.94 -2.03
CA HIS A 112 8.38 -19.57 -3.23
C HIS A 112 9.91 -19.71 -3.19
N THR A 113 10.63 -18.78 -2.56
CA THR A 113 12.09 -18.82 -2.40
C THR A 113 12.57 -19.79 -1.31
N ARG A 114 11.67 -20.23 -0.42
CA ARG A 114 11.96 -21.22 0.64
C ARG A 114 11.64 -22.67 0.25
N LYS A 115 11.25 -22.92 -1.02
CA LYS A 115 11.09 -24.26 -1.59
C LYS A 115 12.29 -24.61 -2.46
#